data_AF-A0A3M1DT30-F1
#
_entry.id   AF-A0A3M1DT30-F1
#
_cell.length_a   1.000
_cell.length_b   1.000
_cell.length_c   1.000
_cell.angle_alpha   90.00
_cell.angle_beta   90.00
_cell.angle_gamma   90.00
#
_symmetry.space_group_name_H-M   'P 1'
#
loop_
_entity.id
_entity.type
_entity.pdbx_description
1 polymer ?
#
loop_
_entity_poly.entity_id
_entity_poly.type
_entity_poly.pdbx_seq_one_letter_code
_entity_poly.pdbx_strand_id
1 'polypeptide(L)' 'MFRGTTIICVRQGDRVALAGDGQVTLGNTVMKHSARKIRRLG' A
#
# COMPACT_ATOMS: atom_id res chain seq x y z
N MET A 1 -10.96 -1.29 -13.74
CA MET A 1 -10.16 -2.22 -12.91
C MET A 1 -8.89 -1.49 -12.49
N PHE A 2 -8.80 -0.98 -11.26
CA PHE A 2 -7.56 -0.41 -10.73
C PHE A 2 -6.58 -1.57 -10.47
N ARG A 3 -5.35 -1.52 -10.98
CA ARG A 3 -4.34 -2.58 -10.77
C ARG A 3 -3.06 -2.00 -10.18
N GLY A 4 -2.53 -2.72 -9.20
CA GLY A 4 -1.21 -2.53 -8.61
C GLY A 4 -1.25 -1.86 -7.24
N THR A 5 -1.02 -2.63 -6.19
CA THR A 5 -0.42 -2.12 -4.95
C THR A 5 0.51 -3.15 -4.38
N THR A 6 1.68 -2.69 -4.01
CA THR A 6 2.66 -3.46 -3.25
C THR A 6 2.45 -3.16 -1.78
N ILE A 7 2.20 -4.20 -0.98
CA ILE A 7 2.23 -4.12 0.48
C ILE A 7 3.32 -5.07 0.95
N ILE A 8 4.22 -4.57 1.80
CA ILE A 8 5.25 -5.35 2.47
C ILE A 8 4.99 -5.41 3.97
N CYS A 9 5.38 -6.52 4.58
CA CYS A 9 5.29 -6.78 6.01
C CYS A 9 6.64 -7.27 6.52
N VAL A 10 7.11 -6.69 7.62
CA VAL A 10 8.28 -7.17 8.35
C VAL A 10 7.87 -7.44 9.78
N ARG A 11 8.25 -8.62 10.31
CA ARG A 11 8.07 -9.00 11.72
C ARG A 11 9.44 -9.14 12.38
N GLN A 12 9.57 -8.56 13.57
CA GLN A 12 10.73 -8.70 14.44
C GLN A 12 10.24 -8.95 15.88
N GLY A 13 10.31 -10.22 16.30
CA GLY A 13 9.71 -10.65 17.57
C GLY A 13 8.22 -10.30 17.63
N ASP A 14 7.82 -9.59 18.68
CA ASP A 14 6.44 -9.14 18.91
C ASP A 14 6.07 -7.85 18.16
N ARG A 15 6.98 -7.29 17.36
CA ARG A 15 6.76 -6.06 16.59
C ARG A 15 6.50 -6.37 15.12
N VAL A 16 5.58 -5.63 14.52
CA VAL A 16 5.22 -5.73 13.10
C VAL A 16 5.24 -4.34 12.46
N ALA A 17 5.87 -4.24 11.29
CA ALA A 17 5.84 -3.07 10.43
C ALA A 17 5.13 -3.41 9.11
N LEU A 18 4.23 -2.54 8.68
CA LEU A 18 3.53 -2.62 7.40
C LEU A 18 3.84 -1.36 6.59
N ALA A 19 4.16 -1.54 5.31
CA ALA A 19 4.33 -0.44 4.36
C ALA A 19 3.68 -0.80 3.03
N GLY A 20 3.20 0.20 2.30
CA GLY A 20 2.65 0.01 0.97
C GLY A 20 2.87 1.23 0.10
N ASP A 21 2.88 1.01 -1.21
CA ASP A 21 2.96 2.11 -2.17
C ASP A 21 1.67 2.94 -2.20
N GLY A 22 1.81 4.20 -2.61
CA GLY A 22 0.70 5.14 -2.77
C GLY A 22 0.17 5.22 -4.20
N GLN A 23 0.62 4.35 -5.10
CA GLN A 23 0.29 4.43 -6.52
C GLN A 23 -1.16 4.03 -6.78
N VAL A 24 -1.84 4.77 -7.65
CA VAL A 24 -3.13 4.37 -8.23
C VAL A 24 -3.06 4.53 -9.72
N THR A 25 -3.38 3.46 -10.45
CA THR A 25 -3.34 3.43 -11.91
C THR A 25 -4.74 3.15 -12.48
N LEU A 26 -5.12 3.88 -13.53
CA LEU A 26 -6.28 3.60 -14.37
C LEU A 26 -5.80 3.27 -15.79
N GLY A 27 -5.98 2.02 -16.22
CA GLY A 27 -5.38 1.55 -17.47
C GLY A 27 -3.85 1.58 -17.37
N ASN A 28 -3.20 2.33 -18.27
CA ASN A 28 -1.74 2.52 -18.29
C ASN A 28 -1.30 3.85 -17.65
N THR A 29 -2.22 4.63 -17.09
CA THR A 29 -1.93 5.97 -16.56
C THR A 29 -1.89 5.96 -15.03
N VAL A 30 -0.78 6.43 -14.46
CA VAL A 30 -0.67 6.68 -13.01
C VAL A 30 -1.45 7.96 -12.67
N MET A 31 -2.47 7.83 -11.84
CA MET A 31 -3.35 8.93 -11.45
C MET A 31 -2.85 9.69 -10.22
N LYS A 32 -2.23 8.99 -9.26
CA LYS A 32 -1.69 9.60 -8.03
C LYS A 32 -0.69 8.68 -7.33
N HIS A 33 0.18 9.28 -6.52
CA HIS A 33 1.18 8.60 -5.68
C HIS A 33 0.87 8.67 -4.17
N SER A 34 -0.27 9.25 -3.77
CA SER A 34 -0.58 9.59 -2.37
C SER A 34 -1.67 8.73 -1.71
N ALA A 35 -1.99 7.54 -2.26
CA ALA A 35 -2.99 6.68 -1.65
C ALA A 35 -2.53 6.13 -0.28
N ARG A 36 -3.40 6.20 0.73
CA ARG A 36 -3.21 5.51 2.01
C ARG A 36 -3.95 4.18 1.96
N LYS A 37 -3.20 3.08 1.92
CA LYS A 37 -3.75 1.70 1.81
C LYS A 37 -3.54 0.86 3.06
N ILE A 38 -2.93 1.45 4.09
CA ILE A 38 -2.78 0.85 5.42
C ILE A 38 -3.65 1.62 6.39
N ARG A 39 -4.50 0.89 7.12
CA ARG A 39 -5.39 1.43 8.16
C ARG A 39 -5.22 0.60 9.43
N ARG A 40 -5.06 1.27 10.57
CA ARG A 40 -5.12 0.61 11.88
C ARG A 40 -6.58 0.26 12.19
N LEU A 41 -6.81 -0.97 12.64
CA LEU A 41 -8.10 -1.41 13.17
C LEU A 41 -8.05 -1.11 14.66
N GLY A 42 -8.67 0.00 15.07
CA GLY A 42 -9.01 0.23 16.47
C GLY A 42 -10.23 -0.59 16.86
#